data_AF-B9WEN0-F1
#
_entry.id   AF-B9WEN0-F1
#
_cell.length_a   1.000
_cell.length_b   1.000
_cell.length_c   1.000
_cell.angle_alpha   90.00
_cell.angle_beta   90.00
_cell.angle_gamma   90.00
#
_symmetry.space_group_name_H-M   'P 1'
#
loop_
_entity.id
_entity.type
_entity.pdbx_description
1 polymer ?
#
loop_
_entity_poly.entity_id
_entity_poly.type
_entity_poly.pdbx_seq_one_letter_code
_entity_poly.pdbx_strand_id
1 'polypeptide(L)'
;MPTFKDKEDFIKQTNVKAEKNQELIKFARDNLNHLPFTEKDGGAWENYERMISGMLYNCLQKELETTRMSCRDYMLDYGSFRTRDYKTTQEFLDAKYKHLESFIGHVGKSAFMEYPIYFDYGFNTYLGDNFYSNYNLTILDVSIVRIGNNVKCGPNVSILTPTHPVDPTLRYDQLENALPVIVGDGVWLCGSCTILGGVTVGDGSIVAAGAVVNRDVPPNTVVAGVPARAVKQLEPRDPNFDTMAVLKEYGMGYID
;
A
#
# COMPACT_ATOMS: atom_id res chain seq x y z
N MET A 1 6.57 5.59 -34.72
CA MET A 1 5.63 5.93 -33.63
C MET A 1 4.51 4.91 -33.70
N PRO A 2 4.07 4.31 -32.60
CA PRO A 2 2.87 3.48 -32.63
C PRO A 2 1.72 4.37 -33.12
N THR A 3 1.01 3.89 -34.13
CA THR A 3 -0.20 4.55 -34.64
C THR A 3 -1.38 3.90 -33.94
N PHE A 4 -2.14 4.67 -33.18
CA PHE A 4 -3.40 4.21 -32.60
C PHE A 4 -4.51 4.34 -33.65
N LYS A 5 -5.20 3.24 -33.94
CA LYS A 5 -6.31 3.24 -34.92
C LYS A 5 -7.56 3.89 -34.35
N ASP A 6 -7.81 3.67 -33.07
CA ASP A 6 -8.96 4.13 -32.32
C ASP A 6 -8.70 4.05 -30.80
N LYS A 7 -9.73 4.33 -30.00
CA LYS A 7 -9.67 4.28 -28.52
C LYS A 7 -9.40 2.87 -27.98
N GLU A 8 -9.96 1.82 -28.60
CA GLU A 8 -9.76 0.44 -28.13
C GLU A 8 -8.31 -0.01 -28.36
N ASP A 9 -7.76 0.33 -29.53
CA ASP A 9 -6.37 0.09 -29.88
C ASP A 9 -5.41 0.81 -28.92
N PHE A 10 -5.70 2.06 -28.56
CA PHE A 10 -4.95 2.80 -27.55
C PHE A 10 -4.97 2.11 -26.18
N ILE A 11 -6.16 1.73 -25.68
CA ILE A 11 -6.34 1.07 -24.39
C ILE A 11 -5.58 -0.26 -24.34
N LYS A 12 -5.69 -1.06 -25.40
CA LYS A 12 -5.02 -2.36 -25.50
C LYS A 12 -3.50 -2.23 -25.50
N GLN A 13 -2.96 -1.21 -26.18
CA GLN A 13 -1.52 -0.99 -26.26
C GLN A 13 -0.92 -0.33 -25.00
N THR A 14 -1.74 0.36 -24.20
CA THR A 14 -1.28 1.13 -23.02
C THR A 14 -1.60 0.45 -21.68
N ASN A 15 -2.40 -0.62 -21.68
CA ASN A 15 -2.88 -1.31 -20.48
C ASN A 15 -3.67 -0.40 -19.50
N VAL A 16 -4.17 0.73 -20.00
CA VAL A 16 -5.10 1.63 -19.29
C VAL A 16 -6.45 0.96 -19.16
N LYS A 17 -7.17 1.17 -18.06
CA LYS A 17 -8.56 0.69 -17.92
C LYS A 17 -9.54 1.61 -18.66
N ALA A 18 -10.52 0.99 -19.33
CA ALA A 18 -11.52 1.69 -20.14
C ALA A 18 -12.65 2.30 -19.30
N GLU A 19 -12.90 1.73 -18.13
CA GLU A 19 -14.07 1.99 -17.31
C GLU A 19 -13.68 2.13 -15.84
N LYS A 20 -14.52 2.86 -15.09
CA LYS A 20 -14.37 3.05 -13.65
C LYS A 20 -14.66 1.75 -12.91
N ASN A 21 -13.82 1.43 -11.93
CA ASN A 21 -14.03 0.32 -11.03
C ASN A 21 -14.93 0.77 -9.87
N GLN A 22 -16.21 0.42 -9.95
CA GLN A 22 -17.21 0.80 -8.94
C GLN A 22 -16.92 0.22 -7.55
N GLU A 23 -16.24 -0.92 -7.46
CA GLU A 23 -15.88 -1.54 -6.19
C GLU A 23 -14.78 -0.74 -5.47
N LEU A 24 -13.75 -0.30 -6.20
CA LEU A 24 -12.69 0.56 -5.64
C LEU A 24 -13.22 1.93 -5.23
N ILE A 25 -14.12 2.51 -6.03
CA ILE A 25 -14.76 3.80 -5.72
C ILE A 25 -15.59 3.69 -4.45
N LYS A 26 -16.43 2.64 -4.36
CA LYS A 26 -17.23 2.37 -3.17
C LYS A 26 -16.32 2.12 -1.96
N PHE A 27 -15.27 1.32 -2.11
CA PHE A 27 -14.31 1.06 -1.04
C PHE A 27 -13.68 2.35 -0.53
N ALA A 28 -13.20 3.21 -1.43
CA ALA A 28 -12.58 4.48 -1.06
C ALA A 28 -13.55 5.36 -0.25
N ARG A 29 -14.79 5.53 -0.72
CA ARG A 29 -15.81 6.35 -0.05
C ARG A 29 -16.20 5.82 1.32
N ASP A 30 -16.27 4.50 1.46
CA ASP A 30 -16.78 3.87 2.68
C ASP A 30 -15.70 3.67 3.75
N ASN A 31 -14.42 3.60 3.36
CA ASN A 31 -13.35 3.13 4.25
C ASN A 31 -12.17 4.10 4.38
N LEU A 32 -12.03 5.10 3.51
CA LEU A 32 -10.89 6.01 3.52
C LEU A 32 -11.29 7.41 3.99
N ASN A 33 -10.46 7.96 4.86
CA ASN A 33 -10.55 9.32 5.38
C ASN A 33 -9.60 10.26 4.61
N HIS A 34 -9.70 11.56 4.90
CA HIS A 34 -8.81 12.60 4.37
C HIS A 34 -8.82 12.76 2.85
N LEU A 35 -9.82 12.17 2.17
CA LEU A 35 -10.05 12.40 0.75
C LEU A 35 -10.27 13.90 0.53
N PRO A 36 -9.50 14.56 -0.35
CA PRO A 36 -9.53 16.02 -0.50
C PRO A 36 -10.73 16.53 -1.29
N PHE A 37 -11.78 15.71 -1.47
CA PHE A 37 -12.89 15.95 -2.38
C PHE A 37 -14.23 15.87 -1.64
N THR A 38 -15.08 16.86 -1.83
CA THR A 38 -16.46 16.87 -1.33
C THR A 38 -17.47 16.54 -2.44
N GLU A 39 -18.70 16.16 -2.09
CA GLU A 39 -19.77 15.90 -3.09
C GLU A 39 -20.07 17.12 -3.99
N LYS A 40 -19.69 18.32 -3.58
CA LYS A 40 -19.86 19.56 -4.37
C LYS A 40 -18.79 19.73 -5.45
N ASP A 41 -17.70 18.97 -5.38
CA ASP A 41 -16.53 19.09 -6.26
C ASP A 41 -16.63 18.14 -7.47
N GLY A 42 -17.80 18.01 -8.10
CA GLY A 42 -18.13 16.92 -9.03
C GLY A 42 -17.10 16.62 -10.14
N GLY A 43 -16.30 17.60 -10.58
CA GLY A 43 -15.19 17.38 -11.51
C GLY A 43 -13.92 16.77 -10.88
N ALA A 44 -13.65 17.08 -9.61
CA ALA A 44 -12.53 16.54 -8.86
C ALA A 44 -12.76 15.08 -8.47
N TRP A 45 -14.00 14.76 -8.06
CA TRP A 45 -14.39 13.36 -7.80
C TRP A 45 -14.31 12.51 -9.08
N GLU A 46 -14.74 13.03 -10.24
CA GLU A 46 -14.61 12.33 -11.52
C GLU A 46 -13.16 11.94 -11.82
N ASN A 47 -12.21 12.87 -11.64
CA ASN A 47 -10.80 12.62 -11.93
C ASN A 47 -10.18 11.63 -10.93
N TYR A 48 -10.50 11.75 -9.65
CA TYR A 48 -10.04 10.81 -8.62
C TYR A 48 -10.62 9.40 -8.81
N GLU A 49 -11.89 9.27 -9.18
CA GLU A 49 -12.50 7.99 -9.52
C GLU A 49 -11.78 7.30 -10.68
N ARG A 50 -11.37 8.06 -11.70
CA ARG A 50 -10.55 7.54 -12.80
C ARG A 50 -9.19 7.05 -12.31
N MET A 51 -8.52 7.87 -11.48
CA MET A 51 -7.20 7.60 -10.91
C MET A 51 -7.17 6.24 -10.21
N ILE A 52 -8.06 6.03 -9.23
CA ILE A 52 -8.06 4.78 -8.44
C ILE A 52 -8.57 3.58 -9.24
N SER A 53 -9.34 3.80 -10.31
CA SER A 53 -9.84 2.76 -11.20
C SER A 53 -8.82 2.24 -12.22
N GLY A 54 -7.64 2.85 -12.30
CA GLY A 54 -6.63 2.55 -13.31
C GLY A 54 -6.94 3.07 -14.71
N MET A 55 -7.86 4.03 -14.80
CA MET A 55 -8.05 4.82 -16.00
C MET A 55 -7.00 5.93 -16.07
N LEU A 56 -6.85 6.55 -17.24
CA LEU A 56 -6.11 7.80 -17.33
C LEU A 56 -6.82 8.90 -16.53
N TYR A 57 -6.04 9.67 -15.80
CA TYR A 57 -6.49 10.81 -15.02
C TYR A 57 -5.49 11.96 -15.18
N ASN A 58 -5.91 13.17 -14.78
CA ASN A 58 -5.03 14.33 -14.74
C ASN A 58 -4.27 14.36 -13.42
N CYS A 59 -2.99 13.99 -13.43
CA CYS A 59 -2.14 14.02 -12.23
C CYS A 59 -1.76 15.44 -11.78
N LEU A 60 -1.89 16.44 -12.66
CA LEU A 60 -1.69 17.87 -12.37
C LEU A 60 -2.97 18.57 -11.89
N GLN A 61 -4.01 17.82 -11.53
CA GLN A 61 -5.17 18.43 -10.92
C GLN A 61 -4.76 19.06 -9.58
N LYS A 62 -5.11 20.33 -9.38
CA LYS A 62 -4.68 21.15 -8.23
C LYS A 62 -4.87 20.46 -6.87
N GLU A 63 -6.00 19.80 -6.65
CA GLU A 63 -6.31 19.11 -5.41
C GLU A 63 -5.36 17.93 -5.16
N LEU A 64 -5.03 17.17 -6.21
CA LEU A 64 -4.04 16.09 -6.15
C LEU A 64 -2.63 16.64 -5.95
N GLU A 65 -2.25 17.72 -6.64
CA GLU A 65 -0.94 18.36 -6.42
C GLU A 65 -0.78 18.87 -5.00
N THR A 66 -1.79 19.57 -4.49
CA THR A 66 -1.80 20.12 -3.13
C THR A 66 -1.65 19.02 -2.09
N THR A 67 -2.41 17.93 -2.24
CA THR A 67 -2.33 16.81 -1.30
C THR A 67 -1.00 16.06 -1.36
N ARG A 68 -0.39 15.87 -2.54
CA ARG A 68 0.97 15.31 -2.63
C ARG A 68 2.00 16.17 -1.92
N MET A 69 1.87 17.50 -1.99
CA MET A 69 2.77 18.39 -1.26
C MET A 69 2.54 18.28 0.25
N SER A 70 1.29 18.35 0.71
CA SER A 70 0.96 18.21 2.14
C SER A 70 1.37 16.86 2.73
N CYS A 71 1.27 15.76 1.96
CA CYS A 71 1.73 14.44 2.37
C CYS A 71 3.22 14.45 2.79
N ARG A 72 4.05 15.25 2.11
CA ARG A 72 5.48 15.39 2.45
C ARG A 72 5.69 16.02 3.81
N ASP A 73 4.89 17.02 4.16
CA ASP A 73 4.96 17.66 5.47
C ASP A 73 4.57 16.66 6.57
N TYR A 74 3.49 15.89 6.39
CA TYR A 74 3.11 14.84 7.32
C TYR A 74 4.21 13.79 7.54
N MET A 75 4.92 13.39 6.48
CA MET A 75 6.03 12.44 6.59
C MET A 75 7.22 13.03 7.35
N LEU A 76 7.53 14.32 7.16
CA LEU A 76 8.57 15.02 7.92
C LEU A 76 8.19 15.14 9.40
N ASP A 77 6.94 15.51 9.68
CA ASP A 77 6.41 15.60 11.04
C ASP A 77 6.47 14.24 11.74
N TYR A 78 6.16 13.14 11.05
CA TYR A 78 6.25 11.79 11.62
C TYR A 78 7.68 11.39 12.05
N GLY A 79 8.69 11.90 11.33
CA GLY A 79 10.10 11.73 11.66
C GLY A 79 10.60 12.63 12.79
N SER A 80 9.84 13.67 13.15
CA SER A 80 10.23 14.63 14.18
C SER A 80 10.01 14.11 15.61
N PHE A 81 9.17 13.08 15.78
CA PHE A 81 8.90 12.45 17.07
C PHE A 81 10.15 11.81 17.66
N ARG A 82 10.53 12.22 18.88
CA ARG A 82 11.67 11.65 19.62
C ARG A 82 11.17 11.00 20.89
N THR A 83 11.58 9.76 21.13
CA THR A 83 11.20 9.00 22.33
C THR A 83 11.48 9.76 23.64
N ARG A 84 12.57 10.54 23.68
CA ARG A 84 12.97 11.36 24.84
C ARG A 84 12.00 12.49 25.20
N ASP A 85 11.10 12.88 24.29
CA ASP A 85 10.15 13.98 24.49
C ASP A 85 8.85 13.49 25.17
N TYR A 86 8.73 12.19 25.46
CA TYR A 86 7.56 11.55 26.05
C TYR A 86 7.91 10.89 27.40
N LYS A 87 6.94 10.76 28.31
CA LYS A 87 7.19 10.20 29.64
C LYS A 87 7.27 8.68 29.62
N THR A 88 6.53 8.05 28.72
CA THR A 88 6.49 6.60 28.57
C THR A 88 6.57 6.20 27.09
N THR A 89 7.00 4.97 26.82
CA THR A 89 6.99 4.40 25.48
C THR A 89 5.57 4.39 24.89
N GLN A 90 4.55 4.11 25.70
CA GLN A 90 3.17 4.08 25.23
C GLN A 90 2.71 5.46 24.75
N GLU A 91 3.01 6.54 25.49
CA GLU A 91 2.68 7.90 25.04
C GLU A 91 3.33 8.26 23.70
N PHE A 92 4.58 7.83 23.48
CA PHE A 92 5.28 8.01 22.19
C PHE A 92 4.62 7.23 21.06
N LEU A 93 4.27 5.96 21.30
CA LEU A 93 3.60 5.11 20.32
C LEU A 93 2.21 5.66 19.96
N ASP A 94 1.42 6.07 20.95
CA ASP A 94 0.09 6.66 20.77
C ASP A 94 0.16 7.96 19.96
N ALA A 95 1.18 8.80 20.21
CA ALA A 95 1.36 10.05 19.50
C ALA A 95 1.72 9.81 18.02
N LYS A 96 2.61 8.84 17.74
CA LYS A 96 2.93 8.43 16.37
C LYS A 96 1.72 7.80 15.67
N TYR A 97 0.97 6.95 16.36
CA TYR A 97 -0.26 6.35 15.85
C TYR A 97 -1.28 7.44 15.43
N LYS A 98 -1.57 8.40 16.32
CA LYS A 98 -2.46 9.54 16.02
C LYS A 98 -1.97 10.38 14.86
N HIS A 99 -0.65 10.53 14.70
CA HIS A 99 -0.09 11.24 13.56
C HIS A 99 -0.34 10.49 12.24
N LEU A 100 -0.18 9.17 12.21
CA LEU A 100 -0.54 8.37 11.04
C LEU A 100 -2.04 8.52 10.71
N GLU A 101 -2.91 8.47 11.72
CA GLU A 101 -4.35 8.67 11.55
C GLU A 101 -4.71 10.04 10.97
N SER A 102 -3.82 11.04 11.03
CA SER A 102 -4.11 12.38 10.53
C SER A 102 -4.02 12.54 9.00
N PHE A 103 -3.41 11.58 8.30
CA PHE A 103 -3.22 11.67 6.84
C PHE A 103 -3.33 10.33 6.09
N ILE A 104 -3.17 9.19 6.75
CA ILE A 104 -3.40 7.88 6.13
C ILE A 104 -4.91 7.61 6.06
N GLY A 105 -5.37 7.04 4.95
CA GLY A 105 -6.80 6.84 4.68
C GLY A 105 -7.51 6.02 5.76
N HIS A 106 -6.88 4.94 6.21
CA HIS A 106 -7.32 4.18 7.38
C HIS A 106 -6.13 3.58 8.12
N VAL A 107 -6.16 3.65 9.45
CA VAL A 107 -5.15 3.07 10.33
C VAL A 107 -5.85 2.18 11.36
N GLY A 108 -5.63 0.87 11.26
CA GLY A 108 -6.09 -0.09 12.25
C GLY A 108 -5.28 -0.02 13.55
N LYS A 109 -5.80 -0.63 14.61
CA LYS A 109 -5.24 -0.57 15.96
C LYS A 109 -3.78 -1.03 15.99
N SER A 110 -2.98 -0.37 16.81
CA SER A 110 -1.58 -0.75 17.04
C SER A 110 -0.70 -0.76 15.78
N ALA A 111 -1.09 -0.02 14.73
CA ALA A 111 -0.24 0.18 13.57
C ALA A 111 1.01 1.00 13.94
N PHE A 112 2.17 0.57 13.48
CA PHE A 112 3.43 1.25 13.73
C PHE A 112 4.36 1.19 12.51
N MET A 113 5.07 2.28 12.25
CA MET A 113 6.05 2.35 11.18
C MET A 113 7.36 2.97 11.68
N GLU A 114 8.45 2.30 11.38
CA GLU A 114 9.76 2.89 11.59
C GLU A 114 10.03 3.98 10.54
N TYR A 115 10.50 5.14 10.99
CA TYR A 115 10.86 6.25 10.11
C TYR A 115 12.23 6.01 9.43
N PRO A 116 12.42 6.32 8.14
CA PRO A 116 11.53 7.08 7.27
C PRO A 116 10.45 6.25 6.58
N ILE A 117 9.36 6.93 6.26
CA ILE A 117 8.22 6.42 5.50
C ILE A 117 7.99 7.32 4.28
N TYR A 118 7.53 6.74 3.18
CA TYR A 118 7.33 7.44 1.92
C TYR A 118 5.96 7.08 1.32
N PHE A 119 5.17 8.12 1.01
CA PHE A 119 3.84 8.05 0.42
C PHE A 119 3.69 9.09 -0.69
N ASP A 120 2.83 8.82 -1.67
CA ASP A 120 2.41 9.86 -2.62
C ASP A 120 1.34 10.75 -1.98
N TYR A 121 0.30 10.13 -1.39
CA TYR A 121 -0.86 10.81 -0.83
C TYR A 121 -1.15 10.42 0.61
N GLY A 122 -0.94 9.14 0.97
CA GLY A 122 -1.32 8.56 2.26
C GLY A 122 -2.80 8.20 2.35
N PHE A 123 -3.71 9.07 1.88
CA PHE A 123 -5.16 8.86 2.00
C PHE A 123 -5.71 7.68 1.19
N ASN A 124 -4.95 7.16 0.21
CA ASN A 124 -5.33 5.99 -0.59
C ASN A 124 -4.92 4.66 0.06
N THR A 125 -4.23 4.73 1.20
CA THR A 125 -3.74 3.56 1.92
C THR A 125 -4.71 3.18 3.04
N TYR A 126 -5.12 1.91 3.03
CA TYR A 126 -5.85 1.26 4.11
C TYR A 126 -4.92 0.30 4.84
N LEU A 127 -4.72 0.50 6.14
CA LEU A 127 -3.95 -0.39 7.01
C LEU A 127 -4.89 -1.08 8.01
N GLY A 128 -4.84 -2.41 8.07
CA GLY A 128 -5.53 -3.19 9.10
C GLY A 128 -4.88 -3.09 10.48
N ASP A 129 -5.43 -3.85 11.42
CA ASP A 129 -4.93 -3.93 12.79
C ASP A 129 -3.55 -4.60 12.84
N ASN A 130 -2.72 -4.21 13.81
CA ASN A 130 -1.40 -4.78 14.08
C ASN A 130 -0.44 -4.72 12.89
N PHE A 131 -0.56 -3.71 12.03
CA PHE A 131 0.39 -3.45 10.96
C PHE A 131 1.74 -2.99 11.53
N TYR A 132 2.83 -3.62 11.11
CA TYR A 132 4.18 -3.17 11.43
C TYR A 132 5.00 -3.00 10.17
N SER A 133 5.72 -1.89 10.05
CA SER A 133 6.80 -1.76 9.07
C SER A 133 8.11 -1.35 9.71
N ASN A 134 9.17 -2.00 9.25
CA ASN A 134 10.54 -1.60 9.52
C ASN A 134 10.93 -0.41 8.60
N TYR A 135 12.18 0.05 8.71
CA TYR A 135 12.65 1.30 8.10
C TYR A 135 12.43 1.38 6.58
N ASN A 136 12.25 2.59 6.06
CA ASN A 136 12.20 2.89 4.62
C ASN A 136 11.05 2.21 3.86
N LEU A 137 9.87 2.08 4.48
CA LEU A 137 8.66 1.67 3.76
C LEU A 137 8.31 2.73 2.72
N THR A 138 8.13 2.31 1.47
CA THR A 138 7.65 3.16 0.37
C THR A 138 6.34 2.63 -0.18
N ILE A 139 5.28 3.42 -0.12
CA ILE A 139 3.97 3.12 -0.70
C ILE A 139 3.60 4.25 -1.66
N LEU A 140 3.75 4.02 -2.96
CA LEU A 140 3.24 4.95 -3.97
C LEU A 140 1.75 4.64 -4.18
N ASP A 141 0.89 5.34 -3.44
CA ASP A 141 -0.56 5.10 -3.35
C ASP A 141 -1.38 5.99 -4.29
N VAL A 142 -1.00 6.07 -5.57
CA VAL A 142 -1.85 6.71 -6.60
C VAL A 142 -3.18 5.95 -6.77
N SER A 143 -3.18 4.62 -6.74
CA SER A 143 -4.39 3.80 -6.60
C SER A 143 -4.48 3.23 -5.18
N ILE A 144 -5.59 2.54 -4.89
CA ILE A 144 -5.87 1.98 -3.57
C ILE A 144 -4.80 0.95 -3.18
N VAL A 145 -4.21 1.14 -2.01
CA VAL A 145 -3.36 0.14 -1.35
C VAL A 145 -4.11 -0.37 -0.12
N ARG A 146 -4.57 -1.62 -0.16
CA ARG A 146 -5.23 -2.25 0.97
C ARG A 146 -4.30 -3.26 1.61
N ILE A 147 -3.96 -3.06 2.88
CA ILE A 147 -3.15 -3.97 3.67
C ILE A 147 -4.00 -4.49 4.83
N GLY A 148 -4.07 -5.81 4.94
CA GLY A 148 -4.83 -6.52 5.96
C GLY A 148 -4.26 -6.42 7.38
N ASN A 149 -4.78 -7.25 8.25
CA ASN A 149 -4.40 -7.34 9.65
C ASN A 149 -3.13 -8.16 9.85
N ASN A 150 -2.37 -7.88 10.90
CA ASN A 150 -1.18 -8.64 11.31
C ASN A 150 -0.10 -8.73 10.22
N VAL A 151 -0.03 -7.74 9.34
CA VAL A 151 0.97 -7.68 8.27
C VAL A 151 2.27 -7.11 8.82
N LYS A 152 3.39 -7.74 8.44
CA LYS A 152 4.74 -7.27 8.76
C LYS A 152 5.52 -6.94 7.50
N CYS A 153 6.11 -5.76 7.47
CA CYS A 153 7.05 -5.33 6.45
C CYS A 153 8.46 -5.27 7.04
N GLY A 154 9.40 -5.96 6.40
CA GLY A 154 10.83 -5.76 6.59
C GLY A 154 11.28 -4.40 6.06
N PRO A 155 12.58 -4.07 6.20
CA PRO A 155 13.07 -2.77 5.79
C PRO A 155 13.12 -2.64 4.26
N ASN A 156 12.97 -1.42 3.74
CA ASN A 156 13.05 -1.09 2.32
C ASN A 156 11.99 -1.78 1.43
N VAL A 157 10.83 -2.15 1.99
CA VAL A 157 9.72 -2.68 1.19
C VAL A 157 9.12 -1.56 0.33
N SER A 158 8.84 -1.87 -0.94
CA SER A 158 8.20 -0.93 -1.87
C SER A 158 6.88 -1.49 -2.41
N ILE A 159 5.79 -0.73 -2.30
CA ILE A 159 4.48 -1.02 -2.87
C ILE A 159 4.17 0.07 -3.90
N LEU A 160 4.07 -0.30 -5.17
CA LEU A 160 4.13 0.65 -6.29
C LEU A 160 2.89 0.52 -7.17
N THR A 161 1.85 1.32 -6.90
CA THR A 161 0.63 1.35 -7.73
C THR A 161 0.75 2.07 -9.08
N PRO A 162 1.59 3.12 -9.25
CA PRO A 162 1.64 3.86 -10.50
C PRO A 162 2.19 3.03 -11.66
N THR A 163 1.69 3.30 -12.85
CA THR A 163 2.20 2.80 -14.11
C THR A 163 2.16 3.91 -15.16
N HIS A 164 2.99 3.77 -16.17
CA HIS A 164 3.03 4.68 -17.31
C HIS A 164 2.95 3.88 -18.60
N PRO A 165 2.45 4.50 -19.69
CA PRO A 165 2.55 3.93 -21.01
C PRO A 165 4.00 3.51 -21.33
N VAL A 166 4.14 2.32 -21.90
CA VAL A 166 5.45 1.81 -22.34
C VAL A 166 6.02 2.65 -23.48
N ASP A 167 5.14 3.24 -24.30
CA ASP A 167 5.51 4.18 -25.35
C ASP A 167 6.03 5.50 -24.76
N PRO A 168 7.29 5.89 -25.03
CA PRO A 168 7.86 7.12 -24.50
C PRO A 168 7.13 8.39 -24.94
N THR A 169 6.50 8.44 -26.11
CA THR A 169 5.83 9.68 -26.57
C THR A 169 4.63 10.01 -25.70
N LEU A 170 3.89 8.99 -25.27
CA LEU A 170 2.77 9.15 -24.35
C LEU A 170 3.20 9.55 -22.94
N ARG A 171 4.45 9.28 -22.54
CA ARG A 171 4.99 9.75 -21.27
C ARG A 171 5.34 11.23 -21.27
N TYR A 172 5.66 11.83 -22.42
CA TYR A 172 5.87 13.27 -22.53
C TYR A 172 4.59 14.07 -22.30
N ASP A 173 3.45 13.47 -22.62
CA ASP A 173 2.13 14.03 -22.37
C ASP A 173 1.68 13.85 -20.91
N GLN A 174 2.59 13.38 -20.03
CA GLN A 174 2.35 13.14 -18.61
C GLN A 174 1.18 12.18 -18.33
N LEU A 175 0.95 11.24 -19.26
CA LEU A 175 -0.09 10.23 -19.08
C LEU A 175 0.32 9.25 -17.97
N GLU A 176 -0.58 9.10 -17.01
CA GLU A 176 -0.42 8.26 -15.84
C GLU A 176 -1.71 7.49 -15.58
N ASN A 177 -1.56 6.26 -15.11
CA ASN A 177 -2.62 5.47 -14.52
C ASN A 177 -2.03 4.63 -13.37
N ALA A 178 -2.87 4.09 -12.50
CA ALA A 178 -2.41 3.31 -11.36
C ALA A 178 -3.29 2.09 -11.13
N LEU A 179 -2.70 0.99 -10.68
CA LEU A 179 -3.42 -0.24 -10.41
C LEU A 179 -3.35 -0.55 -8.90
N PRO A 180 -4.45 -0.98 -8.28
CA PRO A 180 -4.49 -1.17 -6.84
C PRO A 180 -3.55 -2.30 -6.41
N VAL A 181 -3.12 -2.28 -5.16
CA VAL A 181 -2.42 -3.40 -4.52
C VAL A 181 -3.22 -3.87 -3.31
N ILE A 182 -3.42 -5.18 -3.20
CA ILE A 182 -4.12 -5.79 -2.08
C ILE A 182 -3.15 -6.75 -1.38
N VAL A 183 -2.92 -6.56 -0.09
CA VAL A 183 -2.14 -7.45 0.77
C VAL A 183 -3.09 -8.01 1.82
N GLY A 184 -3.22 -9.33 1.82
CA GLY A 184 -4.07 -10.08 2.74
C GLY A 184 -3.58 -10.07 4.19
N ASP A 185 -4.32 -10.74 5.05
CA ASP A 185 -4.04 -10.83 6.48
C ASP A 185 -2.83 -11.74 6.76
N GLY A 186 -2.02 -11.39 7.76
CA GLY A 186 -0.90 -12.22 8.22
C GLY A 186 0.25 -12.35 7.22
N VAL A 187 0.29 -11.52 6.18
CA VAL A 187 1.37 -11.52 5.19
C VAL A 187 2.68 -11.00 5.79
N TRP A 188 3.79 -11.64 5.42
CA TRP A 188 5.13 -11.13 5.71
C TRP A 188 5.85 -10.70 4.43
N LEU A 189 6.03 -9.39 4.28
CA LEU A 189 6.83 -8.78 3.24
C LEU A 189 8.27 -8.66 3.75
N CYS A 190 9.18 -9.52 3.30
CA CYS A 190 10.57 -9.48 3.74
C CYS A 190 11.32 -8.28 3.15
N GLY A 191 12.49 -7.97 3.73
CA GLY A 191 13.23 -6.76 3.39
C GLY A 191 13.55 -6.62 1.89
N SER A 192 13.46 -5.39 1.39
CA SER A 192 13.77 -5.02 0.00
C SER A 192 12.93 -5.72 -1.07
N CYS A 193 11.75 -6.29 -0.74
CA CYS A 193 10.84 -6.77 -1.76
C CYS A 193 10.02 -5.62 -2.39
N THR A 194 9.54 -5.84 -3.61
CA THR A 194 8.71 -4.90 -4.36
C THR A 194 7.41 -5.55 -4.79
N ILE A 195 6.28 -4.91 -4.52
CA ILE A 195 4.94 -5.31 -4.99
C ILE A 195 4.49 -4.31 -6.06
N LEU A 196 4.22 -4.79 -7.28
CA LEU A 196 3.78 -3.95 -8.40
C LEU A 196 2.26 -3.77 -8.42
N GLY A 197 1.81 -2.67 -9.01
CA GLY A 197 0.40 -2.34 -9.17
C GLY A 197 -0.39 -3.45 -9.87
N GLY A 198 -1.59 -3.70 -9.37
CA GLY A 198 -2.50 -4.73 -9.88
C GLY A 198 -2.29 -6.11 -9.25
N VAL A 199 -1.44 -6.23 -8.23
CA VAL A 199 -1.16 -7.49 -7.53
C VAL A 199 -2.01 -7.62 -6.27
N THR A 200 -2.55 -8.81 -6.08
CA THR A 200 -3.09 -9.30 -4.82
C THR A 200 -2.15 -10.32 -4.19
N VAL A 201 -1.70 -10.09 -2.96
CA VAL A 201 -0.95 -11.04 -2.13
C VAL A 201 -1.92 -11.68 -1.15
N GLY A 202 -2.21 -12.97 -1.31
CA GLY A 202 -3.17 -13.69 -0.48
C GLY A 202 -2.69 -13.90 0.96
N ASP A 203 -3.66 -14.12 1.86
CA ASP A 203 -3.45 -14.24 3.31
C ASP A 203 -2.36 -15.25 3.68
N GLY A 204 -1.60 -14.96 4.74
CA GLY A 204 -0.56 -15.83 5.31
C GLY A 204 0.66 -16.04 4.40
N SER A 205 0.72 -15.35 3.26
CA SER A 205 1.83 -15.50 2.31
C SER A 205 3.10 -14.81 2.78
N ILE A 206 4.23 -15.27 2.24
CA ILE A 206 5.55 -14.67 2.50
C ILE A 206 6.15 -14.22 1.17
N VAL A 207 6.48 -12.94 1.08
CA VAL A 207 7.27 -12.41 -0.03
C VAL A 207 8.73 -12.34 0.42
N ALA A 208 9.58 -13.17 -0.15
CA ALA A 208 10.98 -13.26 0.24
C ALA A 208 11.76 -11.97 -0.05
N ALA A 209 12.88 -11.80 0.65
CA ALA A 209 13.69 -10.60 0.52
C ALA A 209 14.18 -10.39 -0.92
N GLY A 210 14.14 -9.15 -1.40
CA GLY A 210 14.57 -8.80 -2.76
C GLY A 210 13.64 -9.28 -3.89
N ALA A 211 12.50 -9.91 -3.58
CA ALA A 211 11.58 -10.41 -4.62
C ALA A 211 10.82 -9.26 -5.30
N VAL A 212 10.55 -9.39 -6.61
CA VAL A 212 9.71 -8.45 -7.37
C VAL A 212 8.43 -9.17 -7.78
N VAL A 213 7.35 -8.88 -7.07
CA VAL A 213 6.04 -9.50 -7.27
C VAL A 213 5.27 -8.74 -8.35
N ASN A 214 5.09 -9.40 -9.50
CA ASN A 214 4.43 -8.83 -10.67
C ASN A 214 3.16 -9.58 -11.11
N ARG A 215 2.68 -10.50 -10.26
CA ARG A 215 1.47 -11.31 -10.45
C ARG A 215 0.91 -11.66 -9.08
N ASP A 216 -0.38 -11.98 -9.03
CA ASP A 216 -1.05 -12.41 -7.81
C ASP A 216 -0.35 -13.60 -7.14
N VAL A 217 -0.36 -13.57 -5.81
CA VAL A 217 0.20 -14.62 -4.95
C VAL A 217 -0.97 -15.32 -4.26
N PRO A 218 -1.15 -16.64 -4.46
CA PRO A 218 -2.17 -17.39 -3.73
C PRO A 218 -1.91 -17.35 -2.21
N PRO A 219 -2.96 -17.46 -1.37
CA PRO A 219 -2.79 -17.55 0.08
C PRO A 219 -1.82 -18.66 0.52
N ASN A 220 -1.17 -18.45 1.67
CA ASN A 220 -0.24 -19.36 2.29
C ASN A 220 0.92 -19.76 1.38
N THR A 221 1.36 -18.87 0.48
CA THR A 221 2.44 -19.16 -0.47
C THR A 221 3.68 -18.35 -0.14
N VAL A 222 4.85 -18.99 -0.20
CA VAL A 222 6.14 -18.30 -0.22
C VAL A 222 6.52 -18.03 -1.67
N VAL A 223 6.77 -16.77 -2.00
CA VAL A 223 7.29 -16.36 -3.32
C VAL A 223 8.66 -15.72 -3.21
N ALA A 224 9.53 -15.97 -4.19
CA ALA A 224 10.87 -15.40 -4.24
C ALA A 224 11.35 -15.15 -5.68
N GLY A 225 12.35 -14.27 -5.85
CA GLY A 225 13.03 -14.02 -7.11
C GLY A 225 12.55 -12.78 -7.89
N VAL A 226 13.20 -12.53 -9.02
CA VAL A 226 12.91 -11.42 -9.93
C VAL A 226 12.80 -11.97 -11.36
N PRO A 227 11.57 -12.10 -11.91
CA PRO A 227 10.28 -11.90 -11.25
C PRO A 227 9.97 -12.98 -10.20
N ALA A 228 9.15 -12.66 -9.21
CA ALA A 228 8.81 -13.57 -8.11
C ALA A 228 8.05 -14.81 -8.61
N ARG A 229 8.36 -15.97 -8.04
CA ARG A 229 7.71 -17.25 -8.32
C ARG A 229 7.43 -17.98 -7.00
N ALA A 230 6.37 -18.78 -6.97
CA ALA A 230 6.09 -19.66 -5.84
C ALA A 230 7.26 -20.63 -5.65
N VAL A 231 7.76 -20.71 -4.42
CA VAL A 231 8.87 -21.60 -4.02
C VAL A 231 8.45 -22.60 -2.95
N LYS A 232 7.39 -22.30 -2.18
CA LYS A 232 6.88 -23.19 -1.14
C LYS A 232 5.41 -22.88 -0.86
N GLN A 233 4.59 -23.92 -0.68
CA GLN A 233 3.29 -23.80 -0.04
C GLN A 233 3.47 -23.96 1.48
N LEU A 234 2.85 -23.07 2.26
CA LEU A 234 2.81 -23.17 3.71
C LEU A 234 1.62 -24.04 4.10
N GLU A 235 1.88 -25.00 4.98
CA GLU A 235 0.84 -25.78 5.61
C GLU A 235 0.21 -24.96 6.73
N PRO A 236 -1.13 -25.04 6.92
CA PRO A 236 -1.78 -24.46 8.09
C PRO A 236 -1.13 -24.97 9.37
N ARG A 237 -0.90 -24.07 10.33
CA ARG A 237 -0.46 -24.47 11.67
C ARG A 237 -1.52 -25.40 12.29
N ASP A 238 -1.08 -26.45 13.00
CA ASP A 238 -1.99 -27.24 13.85
C ASP A 238 -2.60 -26.34 14.94
N PRO A 239 -3.92 -26.14 14.95
CA PRO A 239 -4.58 -25.28 15.93
C PRO A 239 -4.43 -25.79 17.37
N ASN A 240 -4.13 -27.07 17.57
CA ASN A 240 -3.93 -27.67 18.89
C ASN A 240 -2.48 -27.58 19.37
N PHE A 241 -1.56 -27.06 18.54
CA PHE A 241 -0.17 -26.93 18.94
C PHE A 241 -0.03 -25.82 19.98
N ASP A 242 0.27 -26.21 21.23
CA ASP A 242 0.47 -25.30 22.35
C ASP A 242 1.85 -24.63 22.27
N THR A 243 1.92 -23.50 21.58
CA THR A 243 3.14 -22.68 21.53
C THR A 243 3.52 -22.15 22.90
N MET A 244 2.58 -21.94 23.82
CA MET A 244 2.89 -21.39 25.13
C MET A 244 3.61 -22.40 26.02
N ALA A 245 3.23 -23.68 25.93
CA ALA A 245 3.99 -24.76 26.56
C ALA A 245 5.44 -24.78 26.07
N VAL A 246 5.66 -24.71 24.75
CA VAL A 246 7.01 -24.68 24.16
C VAL A 246 7.79 -23.44 24.61
N LEU A 247 7.21 -22.25 24.55
CA LEU A 247 7.89 -21.02 24.99
C LEU A 247 8.28 -21.09 26.47
N LYS A 248 7.43 -21.67 27.32
CA LYS A 248 7.72 -21.90 28.73
C LYS A 248 8.90 -22.84 28.93
N GLU A 249 9.05 -23.88 28.10
CA GLU A 249 10.23 -24.76 28.11
C GLU A 249 11.52 -24.00 27.77
N TYR A 250 11.44 -22.99 26.89
CA TYR A 250 12.56 -22.07 26.60
C TYR A 250 12.76 -20.98 27.67
N GLY A 251 11.99 -20.98 28.75
CA GLY A 251 12.03 -19.95 29.78
C GLY A 251 11.52 -18.58 29.31
N MET A 252 10.82 -18.53 28.17
CA MET A 252 10.23 -17.32 27.61
C MET A 252 8.80 -17.16 28.15
N GLY A 253 8.52 -16.03 28.81
CA GLY A 253 7.17 -15.62 29.18
C GLY A 253 6.41 -15.03 27.99
N TYR A 254 5.19 -14.56 28.23
CA TYR A 254 4.45 -13.75 27.26
C TYR A 254 5.33 -12.59 26.75
N ILE A 255 5.24 -12.31 25.45
CA ILE A 255 5.56 -11.00 24.91
C ILE A 255 4.24 -10.23 25.03
N ASP A 256 4.06 -9.54 26.15
CA ASP A 256 2.90 -8.66 26.40
C ASP A 256 2.90 -7.46 25.42
#